data_AF-A0A1N7HDY2-F1
#
_entry.id   AF-A0A1N7HDY2-F1
#
_cell.length_a   1.000
_cell.length_b   1.000
_cell.length_c   1.000
_cell.angle_alpha   90.00
_cell.angle_beta   90.00
_cell.angle_gamma   90.00
#
_symmetry.space_group_name_H-M   'P 1'
#
loop_
_entity.id
_entity.type
_entity.pdbx_description
1 polymer ?
#
loop_
_entity_poly.entity_id
_entity_poly.type
_entity_poly.pdbx_seq_one_letter_code
_entity_poly.pdbx_strand_id
1 'polypeptide(L)' 'MDALDEIRENRRERARLAARVGELDAQLPGPDGLVQAAFDAGHDGPEIARVVGVSKPRVYQLRDDRR' A
#
# COMPACT_ATOMS: atom_id res chain seq x y z
N MET A 1 12.50 -32.44 1.97
CA MET A 1 12.17 -31.24 2.75
C MET A 1 10.82 -31.51 3.40
N ASP A 2 10.69 -31.30 4.71
CA ASP A 2 9.43 -31.57 5.42
C ASP A 2 8.46 -30.38 5.28
N ALA A 3 7.16 -30.61 5.39
CA ALA A 3 6.12 -29.59 5.26
C ALA A 3 6.32 -28.44 6.27
N LEU A 4 6.88 -28.73 7.45
CA LEU A 4 7.21 -27.72 8.44
C LEU A 4 8.34 -26.79 8.00
N ASP A 5 9.29 -27.28 7.20
CA ASP A 5 10.38 -26.47 6.67
C ASP A 5 9.87 -25.53 5.57
N GLU A 6 9.00 -26.00 4.69
CA GLU A 6 8.34 -25.17 3.67
C GLU A 6 7.50 -24.05 4.30
N ILE A 7 6.75 -24.34 5.37
CA ILE A 7 5.98 -23.33 6.11
C ILE A 7 6.91 -22.27 6.72
N ARG A 8 8.05 -22.68 7.29
CA ARG A 8 9.02 -21.74 7.87
C ARG A 8 9.63 -20.84 6.80
N GLU A 9 9.98 -21.41 5.66
CA GLU A 9 10.53 -20.67 4.52
C GLU A 9 9.51 -19.68 3.96
N ASN A 10 8.26 -20.11 3.74
CA ASN A 10 7.20 -19.22 3.29
C ASN A 10 6.98 -18.04 4.24
N ARG A 11 7.00 -18.28 5.57
CA ARG A 11 6.87 -17.21 6.56
C ARG A 11 8.04 -16.24 6.54
N ARG A 12 9.27 -16.72 6.36
CA ARG A 12 10.47 -15.86 6.23
C ARG A 12 10.37 -15.00 4.97
N GLU A 13 9.98 -15.60 3.85
CA GLU A 13 9.83 -14.87 2.60
C GLU A 13 8.72 -13.83 2.67
N ARG A 14 7.59 -14.17 3.29
CA ARG A 14 6.50 -13.21 3.54
C ARG A 14 6.97 -12.04 4.41
N ALA A 15 7.76 -12.29 5.45
CA ALA A 15 8.31 -11.22 6.29
C ALA A 15 9.28 -10.31 5.52
N ARG A 16 10.15 -10.90 4.68
CA ARG A 16 11.07 -10.15 3.81
C ARG A 16 10.32 -9.27 2.82
N LEU A 17 9.32 -9.82 2.13
CA LEU A 17 8.50 -9.09 1.18
C LEU A 17 7.73 -7.96 1.87
N ALA A 18 7.16 -8.21 3.05
CA ALA A 18 6.48 -7.17 3.83
C ALA A 18 7.42 -6.01 4.21
N ALA A 19 8.65 -6.31 4.65
CA ALA A 19 9.65 -5.28 4.94
C ALA A 19 10.01 -4.47 3.68
N ARG A 20 10.19 -5.14 2.54
CA ARG A 20 10.49 -4.48 1.27
C ARG A 20 9.36 -3.58 0.77
N VAL A 21 8.11 -4.01 0.94
CA VAL A 21 6.94 -3.18 0.65
C VAL A 21 6.97 -1.92 1.52
N GLY A 22 7.22 -2.05 2.83
CA GLY A 22 7.36 -0.90 3.73
C GLY A 22 8.47 0.07 3.32
N GLU A 23 9.62 -0.41 2.87
CA GLU A 23 10.71 0.43 2.33
C GLU A 23 10.32 1.19 1.05
N LEU A 24 9.56 0.52 0.17
CA LEU A 24 9.08 1.14 -1.08
C LEU A 24 8.03 2.20 -0.77
N ASP A 25 7.09 1.89 0.12
CA ASP A 25 6.05 2.84 0.55
C ASP A 25 6.63 4.06 1.27
N ALA A 26 7.74 3.89 2.01
CA ALA A 26 8.46 4.98 2.66
C ALA A 26 9.23 5.90 1.69
N GLN A 27 9.57 5.41 0.48
CA GLN A 27 10.21 6.22 -0.58
C GLN A 27 9.20 7.08 -1.35
N LEU A 28 7.93 6.69 -1.31
CA LEU A 28 6.82 7.54 -1.75
C LEU A 28 6.61 8.61 -0.67
N PRO A 29 5.97 9.75 -0.98
CA PRO A 29 5.53 10.72 0.04
C PRO A 29 4.43 10.13 0.96
N GLY A 30 4.66 8.98 1.58
CA GLY A 30 3.65 8.10 2.15
C GLY A 30 2.61 7.61 1.12
N PRO A 31 1.89 6.51 1.40
CA PRO A 31 0.73 6.12 0.60
C PRO A 31 -0.30 7.26 0.51
N ASP A 32 -0.41 8.06 1.56
CA ASP A 32 -1.37 9.17 1.66
C ASP A 32 -0.97 10.38 0.81
N GLY A 33 0.33 10.66 0.66
CA GLY A 33 0.79 11.77 -0.18
C GLY A 33 0.73 11.45 -1.67
N LEU A 34 0.82 10.19 -2.08
CA LEU A 34 0.51 9.81 -3.46
C LEU A 34 -0.98 9.88 -3.76
N VAL A 35 -1.82 9.46 -2.82
CA VAL A 35 -3.27 9.62 -2.94
C VAL A 35 -3.63 11.10 -3.09
N GLN A 36 -3.03 11.98 -2.27
CA GLN A 36 -3.22 13.42 -2.40
C GLN A 36 -2.70 13.97 -3.72
N ALA A 37 -1.48 13.60 -4.13
CA ALA A 37 -0.91 14.05 -5.40
C ALA A 37 -1.77 13.62 -6.61
N ALA A 38 -2.40 12.44 -6.54
CA ALA A 38 -3.33 11.99 -7.56
C ALA A 38 -4.62 12.84 -7.59
N PHE A 39 -5.15 13.22 -6.42
CA PHE A 39 -6.26 14.17 -6.33
C PHE A 39 -5.86 15.56 -6.87
N ASP A 40 -4.66 16.05 -6.54
CA ASP A 40 -4.15 17.35 -7.01
C ASP A 40 -3.91 17.34 -8.53
N ALA A 41 -3.58 16.19 -9.11
CA ALA A 41 -3.48 15.97 -10.55
C ALA A 41 -4.85 15.81 -11.25
N GLY A 42 -5.95 15.81 -10.50
CA GLY A 42 -7.33 15.78 -11.03
C GLY A 42 -7.92 14.38 -11.21
N HIS A 43 -7.28 13.33 -10.70
CA HIS A 43 -7.86 11.98 -10.71
C HIS A 43 -9.01 11.85 -9.71
N ASP A 44 -9.96 10.98 -10.02
CA ASP A 44 -11.09 10.71 -9.13
C ASP A 44 -10.81 9.58 -8.13
N GLY A 45 -11.52 9.61 -7.00
CA GLY A 45 -11.36 8.62 -5.94
C GLY A 45 -11.55 7.15 -6.40
N PRO A 46 -12.53 6.82 -7.26
CA PRO A 46 -12.65 5.50 -7.86
C PRO A 46 -11.43 5.02 -8.66
N GLU A 47 -10.84 5.89 -9.48
CA GLU A 47 -9.62 5.58 -10.25
C GLU A 47 -8.45 5.30 -9.30
N ILE A 48 -8.24 6.17 -8.32
CA ILE A 48 -7.18 6.03 -7.30
C ILE A 48 -7.36 4.72 -6.50
N ALA A 49 -8.60 4.42 -6.05
CA ALA A 49 -8.90 3.21 -5.30
C ALA A 49 -8.54 1.94 -6.07
N ARG A 50 -8.81 1.91 -7.39
CA ARG A 50 -8.49 0.77 -8.26
C ARG A 50 -6.98 0.53 -8.36
N VAL A 51 -6.19 1.60 -8.45
CA VAL A 51 -4.73 1.51 -8.60
C VAL A 51 -4.06 1.16 -7.27
N VAL A 52 -4.48 1.79 -6.17
CA VAL A 52 -3.89 1.60 -4.83
C VAL A 52 -4.37 0.29 -4.19
N GLY A 53 -5.46 -0.31 -4.68
CA GLY A 53 -5.97 -1.58 -4.16
C GLY A 53 -6.67 -1.45 -2.79
N VAL A 54 -7.13 -0.26 -2.44
CA VAL A 54 -7.89 0.02 -1.22
C VAL A 54 -9.33 0.39 -1.55
N SER A 55 -10.20 0.37 -0.54
CA SER A 55 -11.60 0.74 -0.73
C SER A 55 -11.74 2.25 -1.03
N LYS A 56 -12.76 2.63 -1.81
CA LYS A 56 -13.10 4.04 -2.09
C LYS A 56 -13.23 4.89 -0.81
N PRO A 57 -13.90 4.44 0.27
CA PRO A 57 -13.92 5.18 1.54
C PRO A 57 -12.53 5.42 2.13
N ARG A 58 -11.62 4.43 2.03
CA ARG A 58 -10.26 4.58 2.53
C ARG A 58 -9.50 5.66 1.77
N VAL A 59 -9.66 5.75 0.44
CA VAL A 59 -9.04 6.81 -0.37
C VAL A 59 -9.44 8.21 0.10
N TYR A 60 -10.73 8.43 0.40
CA TYR A 60 -11.17 9.74 0.90
C TYR A 60 -10.69 10.05 2.32
N GLN A 61 -10.59 9.04 3.20
CA GLN A 61 -9.97 9.22 4.52
C GLN A 61 -8.53 9.70 4.39
N LEU A 62 -7.74 9.07 3.51
CA LEU A 62 -6.33 9.46 3.31
C LEU A 62 -6.16 10.90 2.79
N ARG A 63 -7.13 11.38 2.01
CA ARG A 63 -7.18 12.77 1.55
C ARG A 63 -7.53 13.74 2.68
N ASP A 64 -8.49 13.35 3.52
CA ASP A 64 -9.06 14.23 4.55
C ASP A 64 -8.19 14.24 5.84
N ASP A 65 -7.48 13.16 6.16
CA ASP A 65 -6.59 13.01 7.34
C ASP A 65 -5.38 13.97 7.34
N ARG A 66 -5.10 14.68 6.23
CA ARG A 66 -3.98 15.63 6.07
C ARG A 66 -4.40 17.09 6.03
N ARG A 67 -5.69 17.41 6.20
CA ARG A 67 -6.24 18.78 6.11
C ARG A 67 -6.39 19.44 7.48
#